data_AF-A0A3E4KBB6-F1
#
_entry.id   AF-A0A3E4KBB6-F1
#
_cell.length_a   1.000
_cell.length_b   1.000
_cell.length_c   1.000
_cell.angle_alpha   90.00
_cell.angle_beta   90.00
_cell.angle_gamma   90.00
#
_symmetry.space_group_name_H-M   'P 1'
#
loop_
_entity.id
_entity.type
_entity.pdbx_description
1 polymer ?
#
loop_
_entity_poly.entity_id
_entity_poly.type
_entity_poly.pdbx_seq_one_letter_code
_entity_poly.pdbx_strand_id
1 'polypeptide(L)'
;MTILEQILAGLQTKFTGVDTAILTRIATKKAEGITDETKVNSIVEGISFSDVLNSYGDFRAGDASKTAVSNYEKKHNLKDGKPIETTTTTKTEENKDDVPAWAQALIDSNKNLSDKLTQFETEKAQATRSQQILAKAKEYGIPENYAKRCAIKDDEDLDAYFKDLKQEFANDGFKGVVPPDTAKKELENETQAFAKMIADDTKEIVEQQKQ
;
A
#
# COMPACT_ATOMS: atom_id res chain seq x y z
N MET A 1 29.01 -12.60 14.09
CA MET A 1 28.35 -13.14 12.91
C MET A 1 28.82 -14.57 12.78
N THR A 2 27.92 -15.54 12.72
CA THR A 2 28.28 -16.96 12.56
C THR A 2 28.69 -17.24 11.12
N ILE A 3 29.44 -18.32 10.88
CA ILE A 3 29.80 -18.79 9.53
C ILE A 3 28.56 -18.95 8.65
N LEU A 4 27.46 -19.47 9.21
CA LEU A 4 26.18 -19.59 8.52
C LEU A 4 25.64 -18.22 8.09
N GLU A 5 25.63 -17.23 9.01
CA GLU A 5 25.15 -15.88 8.71
C GLU A 5 26.01 -15.18 7.65
N GLN A 6 27.33 -15.39 7.67
CA GLN A 6 28.24 -14.83 6.68
C GLN A 6 28.01 -15.47 5.28
N ILE A 7 27.84 -16.80 5.21
CA ILE A 7 27.51 -17.50 3.96
C ILE A 7 26.13 -17.04 3.44
N LEU A 8 25.13 -16.92 4.32
CA LEU A 8 23.79 -16.46 3.95
C LEU A 8 23.82 -15.04 3.36
N ALA A 9 24.51 -14.11 4.01
CA ALA A 9 24.64 -12.74 3.53
C ALA A 9 25.32 -12.66 2.16
N GLY A 10 26.37 -13.47 1.95
CA GLY A 10 27.02 -13.60 0.65
C GLY A 10 26.09 -14.16 -0.43
N LEU A 11 25.29 -15.18 -0.09
CA LEU A 11 24.31 -15.77 -1.01
C LEU A 11 23.16 -14.83 -1.35
N GLN A 12 22.66 -14.05 -0.40
CA GLN A 12 21.62 -13.05 -0.63
C GLN A 12 22.09 -11.94 -1.57
N THR A 13 23.37 -11.57 -1.48
CA THR A 13 23.99 -10.60 -2.38
C THR A 13 24.18 -11.17 -3.78
N LYS A 14 24.60 -12.44 -3.89
CA LYS A 14 24.87 -13.12 -5.17
C LYS A 14 23.60 -13.50 -5.95
N PHE A 15 22.54 -13.90 -5.23
CA PHE A 15 21.30 -14.42 -5.82
C PHE A 15 20.12 -13.52 -5.45
N THR A 16 20.12 -12.30 -5.97
CA THR A 16 19.04 -11.35 -5.76
C THR A 16 17.71 -11.87 -6.32
N GLY A 17 16.65 -11.79 -5.53
CA GLY A 17 15.31 -12.25 -5.94
C GLY A 17 15.03 -13.73 -5.68
N VAL A 18 15.98 -14.50 -5.14
CA VAL A 18 15.74 -15.86 -4.65
C VAL A 18 15.17 -15.80 -3.23
N ASP A 19 14.19 -16.67 -2.96
CA ASP A 19 13.56 -16.78 -1.64
C ASP A 19 14.60 -17.06 -0.53
N THR A 20 14.49 -16.33 0.58
CA THR A 20 15.47 -16.40 1.66
C THR A 20 15.48 -17.78 2.33
N ALA A 21 14.36 -18.51 2.40
CA ALA A 21 14.34 -19.86 2.97
C ALA A 21 15.16 -20.86 2.14
N ILE A 22 15.20 -20.67 0.81
CA ILE A 22 16.04 -21.47 -0.09
C ILE A 22 17.51 -21.18 0.15
N LEU A 23 17.90 -19.91 0.21
CA LEU A 23 19.28 -19.50 0.47
C LEU A 23 19.75 -19.93 1.86
N THR A 24 18.87 -19.86 2.87
CA THR A 24 19.14 -20.34 4.23
C THR A 24 19.42 -21.84 4.25
N ARG A 25 18.67 -22.66 3.52
CA ARG A 25 18.95 -24.11 3.45
C ARG A 25 20.30 -24.42 2.82
N ILE A 26 20.66 -23.71 1.75
CA ILE A 26 21.95 -23.86 1.09
C ILE A 26 23.06 -23.43 2.06
N ALA A 27 22.90 -22.29 2.73
CA ALA A 27 23.84 -21.80 3.73
C ALA A 27 24.01 -22.81 4.88
N THR A 28 22.92 -23.38 5.42
CA THR A 28 22.99 -24.41 6.47
C THR A 28 23.75 -25.64 5.99
N LYS A 29 23.40 -26.21 4.83
CA LYS A 29 24.08 -27.39 4.25
C LYS A 29 25.56 -27.12 3.96
N LYS A 30 25.94 -25.88 3.63
CA LYS A 30 27.32 -25.51 3.28
C LYS A 30 28.14 -25.03 4.48
N ALA A 31 27.49 -24.58 5.55
CA ALA A 31 28.13 -24.25 6.82
C ALA A 31 28.41 -25.50 7.67
N GLU A 32 27.72 -26.61 7.41
CA GLU A 32 27.98 -27.90 8.08
C GLU A 32 29.44 -28.33 7.92
N GLY A 33 30.13 -28.50 9.05
CA GLY A 33 31.53 -28.92 9.09
C GLY A 33 32.54 -27.82 8.76
N ILE A 34 32.12 -26.57 8.53
CA ILE A 34 33.01 -25.44 8.31
C ILE A 34 33.29 -24.74 9.64
N THR A 35 34.57 -24.73 10.03
CA THR A 35 35.06 -24.07 11.25
C THR A 35 35.96 -22.87 10.94
N ASP A 36 36.26 -22.63 9.67
CA ASP A 36 37.22 -21.62 9.21
C ASP A 36 36.48 -20.53 8.42
N GLU A 37 36.41 -19.33 9.01
CA GLU A 37 35.75 -18.17 8.42
C GLU A 37 36.42 -17.71 7.11
N THR A 38 37.70 -18.02 6.90
CA THR A 38 38.41 -17.59 5.68
C THR A 38 37.88 -18.29 4.42
N LYS A 39 37.20 -19.43 4.57
CA LYS A 39 36.64 -20.22 3.46
C LYS A 39 35.27 -19.73 3.02
N VAL A 40 34.64 -18.83 3.76
CA VAL A 40 33.26 -18.37 3.50
C VAL A 40 33.11 -17.80 2.10
N ASN A 41 34.02 -16.92 1.66
CA ASN A 41 33.94 -16.31 0.34
C ASN A 41 34.05 -17.37 -0.77
N SER A 42 34.98 -18.32 -0.65
CA SER A 42 35.13 -19.40 -1.63
C SER A 42 33.91 -20.32 -1.69
N ILE A 43 33.23 -20.54 -0.56
CA ILE A 43 31.98 -21.32 -0.50
C ILE A 43 30.87 -20.59 -1.24
N VAL A 44 30.69 -19.29 -0.97
CA VAL A 44 29.67 -18.46 -1.62
C VAL A 44 29.91 -18.38 -3.13
N GLU A 45 31.16 -18.23 -3.55
CA GLU A 45 31.55 -18.20 -4.97
C GLU A 45 31.33 -19.55 -5.66
N GLY A 46 31.60 -20.67 -4.97
CA GLY A 46 31.41 -22.02 -5.49
C GLY A 46 29.95 -22.46 -5.65
N ILE A 47 28.99 -21.74 -5.06
CA ILE A 47 27.56 -22.06 -5.19
C ILE A 47 27.02 -21.50 -6.52
N SER A 48 26.41 -22.37 -7.31
CA SER A 48 25.86 -22.04 -8.63
C SER A 48 24.34 -21.91 -8.61
N PHE A 49 23.76 -21.38 -9.69
CA PHE A 49 22.30 -21.34 -9.84
C PHE A 49 21.67 -22.75 -9.90
N SER A 50 22.43 -23.77 -10.34
CA SER A 50 21.97 -25.16 -10.32
C SER A 50 21.74 -25.66 -8.89
N ASP A 51 22.60 -25.28 -7.94
CA ASP A 51 22.44 -25.62 -6.52
C ASP A 51 21.18 -24.98 -5.94
N VAL A 52 20.86 -23.76 -6.36
CA VAL A 52 19.63 -23.05 -5.97
C VAL A 52 18.38 -23.78 -6.48
N LEU A 53 18.37 -24.15 -7.76
CA LEU A 53 17.25 -24.91 -8.35
C LEU A 53 17.06 -26.28 -7.70
N ASN A 54 18.17 -26.98 -7.41
CA ASN A 54 18.13 -28.27 -6.73
C ASN A 54 17.57 -28.13 -5.31
N SER A 55 17.98 -27.11 -4.57
CA SER A 55 17.44 -26.82 -3.23
C SER A 55 15.95 -26.47 -3.27
N TYR A 56 15.50 -25.79 -4.33
CA TYR A 56 14.08 -25.49 -4.53
C TYR A 56 13.26 -26.76 -4.84
N GLY A 57 13.78 -27.65 -5.70
CA GLY A 57 13.18 -28.95 -5.97
C GLY A 57 13.04 -29.82 -4.71
N ASP A 58 14.12 -29.92 -3.93
CA ASP A 58 14.16 -30.63 -2.64
C ASP A 58 13.14 -30.06 -1.64
N PHE A 59 13.01 -28.73 -1.59
CA PHE A 59 12.01 -28.08 -0.74
C PHE A 59 10.58 -28.48 -1.07
N ARG A 60 10.21 -28.44 -2.36
CA ARG A 60 8.85 -28.78 -2.79
C ARG A 60 8.55 -30.27 -2.65
N ALA A 61 9.53 -31.14 -2.90
CA ALA A 61 9.39 -32.58 -2.68
C ALA A 61 9.17 -32.90 -1.19
N GLY A 62 9.96 -32.28 -0.30
CA GLY A 62 9.82 -32.46 1.15
C GLY A 62 8.45 -32.01 1.70
N ASP A 63 7.94 -30.87 1.25
CA ASP A 63 6.61 -30.39 1.65
C ASP A 63 5.50 -31.32 1.15
N ALA A 64 5.58 -31.77 -0.10
CA ALA A 64 4.64 -32.75 -0.64
C ALA A 64 4.62 -34.05 0.17
N SER A 65 5.78 -34.56 0.58
CA SER A 65 5.86 -35.75 1.44
C SER A 65 5.24 -35.53 2.82
N LYS A 66 5.52 -34.39 3.47
CA LYS A 66 4.94 -34.07 4.79
C LYS A 66 3.42 -33.92 4.72
N THR A 67 2.92 -33.24 3.69
CA THR A 67 1.48 -33.09 3.47
C THR A 67 0.82 -34.44 3.16
N ALA A 68 1.45 -35.28 2.35
CA ALA A 68 0.94 -36.63 2.06
C ALA A 68 0.85 -37.49 3.33
N VAL A 69 1.90 -37.50 4.16
CA VAL A 69 1.91 -38.22 5.44
C VAL A 69 0.84 -37.66 6.37
N SER A 70 0.75 -36.34 6.55
CA SER A 70 -0.25 -35.72 7.42
C SER A 70 -1.69 -36.00 6.97
N ASN A 71 -1.95 -35.94 5.66
CA ASN A 71 -3.27 -36.24 5.09
C ASN A 71 -3.63 -37.72 5.24
N TYR A 72 -2.65 -38.62 5.06
CA TYR A 72 -2.83 -40.05 5.29
C TYR A 72 -3.10 -40.34 6.77
N GLU A 73 -2.31 -39.76 7.67
CA GLU A 73 -2.48 -39.85 9.13
C GLU A 73 -3.88 -39.40 9.57
N LYS A 74 -4.34 -38.24 9.09
CA LYS A 74 -5.69 -37.73 9.37
C LYS A 74 -6.78 -38.66 8.83
N LYS A 75 -6.63 -39.16 7.60
CA LYS A 75 -7.62 -40.04 6.96
C LYS A 75 -7.75 -41.39 7.67
N HIS A 76 -6.66 -41.90 8.23
CA HIS A 76 -6.59 -43.22 8.86
C HIS A 76 -6.55 -43.17 10.39
N ASN A 77 -6.75 -41.99 10.99
CA ASN A 77 -6.71 -41.79 12.44
C ASN A 77 -5.40 -42.33 13.06
N LEU A 78 -4.29 -42.01 12.42
CA LEU A 78 -2.94 -42.39 12.81
C LEU A 78 -2.15 -41.15 13.25
N LYS A 79 -1.16 -41.34 14.12
CA LYS A 79 -0.15 -40.34 14.44
C LYS A 79 1.22 -41.02 14.50
N ASP A 80 2.18 -40.51 13.75
CA ASP A 80 3.53 -41.07 13.59
C ASP A 80 3.50 -42.55 13.17
N GLY A 81 2.57 -42.87 12.26
CA GLY A 81 2.35 -44.23 11.75
C GLY A 81 1.70 -45.21 12.72
N LYS A 82 1.31 -44.77 13.93
CA LYS A 82 0.63 -45.62 14.92
C LYS A 82 -0.85 -45.27 14.99
N PRO A 83 -1.75 -46.26 15.17
CA PRO A 83 -3.15 -46.01 15.49
C PRO A 83 -3.23 -45.11 16.71
N ILE A 84 -3.96 -44.01 16.56
CA ILE A 84 -4.35 -43.22 17.72
C ILE A 84 -5.46 -44.04 18.37
N GLU A 85 -5.23 -44.59 19.57
CA GLU A 85 -6.33 -45.18 20.33
C GLU A 85 -7.37 -44.09 20.54
N THR A 86 -8.48 -44.18 19.81
CA THR A 86 -9.70 -43.52 20.20
C THR A 86 -10.10 -44.15 21.53
N THR A 87 -9.67 -43.57 22.64
CA THR A 87 -10.57 -43.47 23.79
C THR A 87 -11.81 -42.78 23.25
N THR A 88 -12.78 -43.59 22.85
CA THR A 88 -14.17 -43.20 22.79
C THR A 88 -14.43 -42.52 24.12
N THR A 89 -14.49 -41.19 24.12
CA THR A 89 -15.08 -40.44 25.22
C THR A 89 -16.52 -40.90 25.24
N THR A 90 -16.80 -41.92 26.06
CA THR A 90 -18.14 -42.25 26.50
C THR A 90 -18.70 -40.94 26.99
N LYS A 91 -19.74 -40.48 26.29
CA LYS A 91 -20.46 -39.25 26.57
C LYS A 91 -21.17 -39.46 27.90
N THR A 92 -20.46 -39.32 29.01
CA THR A 92 -21.08 -39.13 30.31
C THR A 92 -21.46 -37.66 30.37
N GLU A 93 -22.76 -37.42 30.43
CA GLU A 93 -23.37 -36.12 30.64
C GLU A 93 -22.84 -35.47 31.92
N GLU A 94 -21.80 -34.67 31.79
CA GLU A 94 -21.50 -33.59 32.71
C GLU A 94 -21.21 -32.33 31.88
N ASN A 95 -22.10 -31.35 32.02
CA ASN A 95 -21.99 -30.01 31.49
C ASN A 95 -20.55 -29.47 31.64
N LYS A 96 -19.87 -29.17 30.52
CA LYS A 96 -18.98 -28.00 30.34
C LYS A 96 -18.44 -27.89 28.90
N ASP A 97 -18.87 -26.84 28.24
CA ASP A 97 -18.38 -26.26 26.97
C ASP A 97 -16.95 -25.70 27.06
N ASP A 98 -15.96 -26.44 27.59
CA ASP A 98 -14.60 -25.91 27.73
C ASP A 98 -13.65 -26.49 26.67
N VAL A 99 -13.42 -25.68 25.63
CA VAL A 99 -12.23 -25.77 24.78
C VAL A 99 -11.01 -25.79 25.72
N PRO A 100 -10.07 -26.76 25.59
CA PRO A 100 -8.89 -26.82 26.45
C PRO A 100 -8.15 -25.47 26.45
N ALA A 101 -7.70 -24.99 27.61
CA ALA A 101 -7.11 -23.65 27.75
C ALA A 101 -5.97 -23.36 26.75
N TRP A 102 -5.18 -24.38 26.37
CA TRP A 102 -4.13 -24.25 25.35
C TRP A 102 -4.68 -24.07 23.93
N ALA A 103 -5.82 -24.70 23.60
CA ALA A 103 -6.49 -24.56 22.32
C ALA A 103 -7.22 -23.21 22.24
N GLN A 104 -7.82 -22.77 23.35
CA GLN A 104 -8.43 -21.44 23.45
C GLN A 104 -7.38 -20.33 23.29
N ALA A 105 -6.21 -20.47 23.94
CA ALA A 105 -5.10 -19.53 23.76
C ALA A 105 -4.60 -19.44 22.30
N LEU A 106 -4.60 -20.57 21.58
CA LEU A 106 -4.21 -20.59 20.17
C LEU A 106 -5.25 -19.90 19.28
N ILE A 107 -6.55 -20.14 19.55
CA ILE A 107 -7.67 -19.49 18.85
C ILE A 107 -7.65 -17.98 19.09
N ASP A 108 -7.46 -17.55 20.34
CA ASP A 108 -7.40 -16.14 20.71
C ASP A 108 -6.18 -15.45 20.10
N SER A 109 -5.02 -16.13 20.08
CA SER A 109 -3.81 -15.61 19.41
C SER A 109 -4.02 -15.47 17.90
N ASN A 110 -4.63 -16.46 17.25
CA ASN A 110 -4.93 -16.37 15.81
C ASN A 110 -5.94 -15.27 15.49
N LYS A 111 -6.96 -15.10 16.34
CA LYS A 111 -7.92 -14.00 16.22
C LYS A 111 -7.24 -12.64 16.36
N ASN A 112 -6.40 -12.45 17.38
CA ASN A 112 -5.64 -11.23 17.58
C ASN A 112 -4.73 -10.90 16.38
N LEU A 113 -4.07 -11.91 15.81
CA LEU A 113 -3.24 -11.74 14.62
C LEU A 113 -4.07 -11.37 13.38
N SER A 114 -5.23 -12.01 13.20
CA SER A 114 -6.16 -11.68 12.11
C SER A 114 -6.69 -10.25 12.21
N ASP A 115 -7.04 -9.81 13.43
CA ASP A 115 -7.52 -8.46 13.70
C ASP A 115 -6.41 -7.43 13.42
N LYS A 116 -5.18 -7.69 13.87
CA LYS A 116 -4.01 -6.84 13.59
C LYS A 116 -3.67 -6.77 12.11
N LEU A 117 -3.76 -7.90 11.39
CA LEU A 117 -3.50 -7.93 9.96
C LEU A 117 -4.52 -7.08 9.20
N THR A 118 -5.80 -7.23 9.53
CA THR A 118 -6.89 -6.44 8.93
C THR A 118 -6.71 -4.95 9.22
N GLN A 119 -6.32 -4.58 10.45
CA GLN A 119 -5.99 -3.20 10.80
C GLN A 119 -4.81 -2.67 9.98
N PHE A 120 -3.73 -3.46 9.86
CA PHE A 120 -2.54 -3.04 9.12
C PHE A 120 -2.82 -2.86 7.62
N GLU A 121 -3.61 -3.75 7.02
CA GLU A 121 -4.06 -3.60 5.63
C GLU A 121 -4.88 -2.32 5.43
N THR A 122 -5.79 -2.02 6.38
CA THR A 122 -6.60 -0.80 6.38
C THR A 122 -5.73 0.46 6.52
N GLU A 123 -4.80 0.49 7.48
CA GLU A 123 -3.87 1.61 7.68
C GLU A 123 -2.98 1.83 6.45
N LYS A 124 -2.50 0.75 5.82
CA LYS A 124 -1.69 0.83 4.60
C LYS A 124 -2.49 1.36 3.42
N ALA A 125 -3.75 0.93 3.25
CA ALA A 125 -4.64 1.46 2.23
C ALA A 125 -4.90 2.97 2.44
N GLN A 126 -5.20 3.37 3.68
CA GLN A 126 -5.40 4.77 4.04
C GLN A 126 -4.14 5.63 3.81
N ALA A 127 -2.96 5.13 4.19
CA ALA A 127 -1.70 5.82 3.95
C ALA A 127 -1.41 5.98 2.45
N THR A 128 -1.65 4.94 1.66
CA THR A 128 -1.48 4.97 0.19
C THR A 128 -2.44 5.98 -0.43
N ARG A 129 -3.71 5.98 -0.01
CA ARG A 129 -4.71 6.96 -0.48
C ARG A 129 -4.33 8.39 -0.11
N SER A 130 -3.87 8.61 1.12
CA SER A 130 -3.40 9.93 1.56
C SER A 130 -2.22 10.43 0.70
N GLN A 131 -1.26 9.55 0.36
CA GLN A 131 -0.17 9.91 -0.54
C GLN A 131 -0.66 10.28 -1.95
N GLN A 132 -1.63 9.56 -2.50
CA GLN A 132 -2.23 9.87 -3.80
C GLN A 132 -2.94 11.23 -3.78
N ILE A 133 -3.71 11.50 -2.72
CA ILE A 133 -4.38 12.78 -2.48
C ILE A 133 -3.36 13.93 -2.48
N LEU A 134 -2.26 13.77 -1.74
CA LEU A 134 -1.20 14.80 -1.66
C LEU A 134 -0.49 15.01 -3.00
N ALA A 135 -0.20 13.94 -3.74
CA ALA A 135 0.42 14.03 -5.06
C ALA A 135 -0.48 14.78 -6.06
N LYS A 136 -1.78 14.44 -6.09
CA LYS A 136 -2.77 15.10 -6.94
C LYS A 136 -3.02 16.55 -6.53
N ALA A 137 -3.17 16.84 -5.24
CA ALA A 137 -3.25 18.22 -4.75
C ALA A 137 -2.08 19.09 -5.24
N LYS A 138 -0.86 18.55 -5.17
CA LYS A 138 0.35 19.25 -5.64
C LYS A 138 0.31 19.51 -7.15
N GLU A 139 -0.17 18.56 -7.95
CA GLU A 139 -0.36 18.71 -9.40
C GLU A 139 -1.32 19.86 -9.73
N TYR A 140 -2.39 20.00 -8.96
CA TYR A 140 -3.37 21.08 -9.10
C TYR A 140 -2.94 22.41 -8.46
N GLY A 141 -1.79 22.45 -7.79
CA GLY A 141 -1.25 23.65 -7.13
C GLY A 141 -1.89 23.96 -5.77
N ILE A 142 -2.54 22.97 -5.15
CA ILE A 142 -3.21 23.11 -3.86
C ILE A 142 -2.18 22.88 -2.74
N PRO A 143 -2.04 23.81 -1.76
CA PRO A 143 -1.11 23.66 -0.66
C PRO A 143 -1.38 22.40 0.18
N GLU A 144 -0.30 21.74 0.62
CA GLU A 144 -0.36 20.50 1.39
C GLU A 144 -1.20 20.61 2.67
N ASN A 145 -1.14 21.76 3.36
CA ASN A 145 -1.92 22.03 4.57
C ASN A 145 -3.43 22.02 4.31
N TYR A 146 -3.87 22.38 3.11
CA TYR A 146 -5.27 22.31 2.70
C TYR A 146 -5.64 20.91 2.26
N ALA A 147 -4.81 20.25 1.46
CA ALA A 147 -5.04 18.89 1.00
C ALA A 147 -5.18 17.88 2.17
N LYS A 148 -4.41 18.05 3.25
CA LYS A 148 -4.54 17.23 4.47
C LYS A 148 -5.86 17.41 5.22
N ARG A 149 -6.57 18.52 4.99
CA ARG A 149 -7.88 18.82 5.59
C ARG A 149 -9.04 18.39 4.71
N CYS A 150 -8.79 18.01 3.46
CA CYS A 150 -9.81 17.48 2.57
C CYS A 150 -10.19 16.06 3.03
N ALA A 151 -11.44 15.89 3.46
CA ALA A 151 -12.02 14.58 3.75
C ALA A 151 -12.52 13.96 2.44
N ILE A 152 -11.57 13.47 1.62
CA ILE A 152 -11.88 12.84 0.32
C ILE A 152 -12.22 11.37 0.54
N LYS A 153 -13.33 10.89 -0.02
CA LYS A 153 -13.71 9.48 0.08
C LYS A 153 -12.77 8.59 -0.73
N ASP A 154 -12.70 7.30 -0.38
CA ASP A 154 -11.81 6.35 -1.05
C ASP A 154 -12.15 6.15 -2.53
N ASP A 155 -13.44 6.23 -2.87
CA ASP A 155 -14.02 6.02 -4.20
C ASP A 155 -14.16 7.30 -5.04
N GLU A 156 -13.72 8.44 -4.51
CA GLU A 156 -13.86 9.74 -5.18
C GLU A 156 -12.79 9.95 -6.25
N ASP A 157 -13.19 10.55 -7.37
CA ASP A 157 -12.27 10.92 -8.45
C ASP A 157 -11.44 12.13 -8.02
N LEU A 158 -10.16 11.87 -7.69
CA LEU A 158 -9.22 12.91 -7.25
C LEU A 158 -9.03 14.00 -8.29
N ASP A 159 -9.14 13.67 -9.58
CA ASP A 159 -8.89 14.61 -10.66
C ASP A 159 -10.05 15.62 -10.77
N ALA A 160 -11.29 15.13 -10.75
CA ALA A 160 -12.48 15.97 -10.71
C ALA A 160 -12.52 16.83 -9.44
N TYR A 161 -12.29 16.21 -8.27
CA TYR A 161 -12.32 16.91 -6.98
C TYR A 161 -11.32 18.07 -6.93
N PHE A 162 -10.05 17.82 -7.28
CA PHE A 162 -9.03 18.87 -7.20
C PHE A 162 -9.13 19.92 -8.31
N LYS A 163 -9.72 19.57 -9.46
CA LYS A 163 -10.04 20.55 -10.50
C LYS A 163 -11.07 21.56 -10.02
N ASP A 164 -12.16 21.10 -9.42
CA ASP A 164 -13.20 21.98 -8.88
C ASP A 164 -12.64 22.82 -7.72
N LEU A 165 -11.87 22.19 -6.82
CA LEU A 165 -11.26 22.86 -5.67
C LEU A 165 -10.26 23.95 -6.09
N LYS A 166 -9.50 23.71 -7.17
CA LYS A 166 -8.62 24.73 -7.76
C LYS A 166 -9.42 25.92 -8.31
N GLN A 167 -10.54 25.66 -8.95
CA GLN A 167 -11.41 26.71 -9.49
C GLN A 167 -12.02 27.55 -8.35
N GLU A 168 -12.46 26.93 -7.26
CA GLU A 168 -12.93 27.65 -6.06
C GLU A 168 -11.83 28.52 -5.47
N PHE A 169 -10.61 28.00 -5.32
CA PHE A 169 -9.46 28.79 -4.86
C PHE A 169 -9.15 29.99 -5.75
N ALA A 170 -9.24 29.81 -7.08
CA ALA A 170 -9.06 30.91 -8.02
C ALA A 170 -10.17 31.97 -7.87
N ASN A 171 -11.42 31.53 -7.74
CA ASN A 171 -12.57 32.41 -7.59
C ASN A 171 -12.54 33.19 -6.26
N ASP A 172 -12.19 32.54 -5.16
CA ASP A 172 -12.11 33.19 -3.85
C ASP A 172 -10.90 34.14 -3.74
N GLY A 173 -9.76 33.77 -4.33
CA GLY A 173 -8.64 34.70 -4.51
C GLY A 173 -9.03 35.93 -5.35
N PHE A 174 -9.91 35.73 -6.34
CA PHE A 174 -10.43 36.81 -7.18
C PHE A 174 -11.47 37.69 -6.47
N LYS A 175 -12.24 37.15 -5.51
CA LYS A 175 -13.16 37.97 -4.70
C LYS A 175 -12.45 38.93 -3.74
N GLY A 176 -11.21 38.63 -3.36
CA GLY A 176 -10.39 39.46 -2.48
C GLY A 176 -9.72 40.66 -3.16
N VAL A 177 -9.61 40.65 -4.50
CA VAL A 177 -9.05 41.78 -5.24
C VAL A 177 -10.15 42.80 -5.50
N VAL A 178 -10.15 43.90 -4.73
CA VAL A 178 -10.88 45.09 -5.12
C VAL A 178 -10.21 45.62 -6.40
N PRO A 179 -10.92 45.69 -7.55
CA PRO A 179 -10.32 46.23 -8.76
C PRO A 179 -9.80 47.65 -8.47
N PRO A 180 -8.60 48.01 -8.96
CA PRO A 180 -8.01 49.31 -8.69
C PRO A 180 -8.97 50.43 -9.11
N ASP A 181 -9.10 51.48 -8.30
CA ASP A 181 -10.03 52.59 -8.55
C ASP A 181 -9.80 53.25 -9.92
N THR A 182 -8.58 53.15 -10.47
CA THR A 182 -8.25 53.54 -11.83
C THR A 182 -9.09 52.83 -12.89
N ALA A 183 -9.32 51.51 -12.75
CA ALA A 183 -10.12 50.74 -13.70
C ALA A 183 -11.61 51.14 -13.67
N LYS A 184 -12.15 51.45 -12.48
CA LYS A 184 -13.52 51.99 -12.37
C LYS A 184 -13.63 53.37 -13.01
N LYS A 185 -12.63 54.22 -12.80
CA LYS A 185 -12.59 55.58 -13.34
C LYS A 185 -12.40 55.62 -14.85
N GLU A 186 -11.61 54.71 -15.42
CA GLU A 186 -11.50 54.53 -16.88
C GLU A 186 -12.82 54.06 -17.48
N LEU A 187 -13.49 53.08 -16.87
CA LEU A 187 -14.80 52.60 -17.32
C LEU A 187 -15.89 53.70 -17.28
N GLU A 188 -15.92 54.53 -16.22
CA GLU A 188 -16.82 55.69 -16.13
C GLU A 188 -16.51 56.75 -17.20
N ASN A 189 -15.22 57.02 -17.44
CA ASN A 189 -14.81 57.98 -18.47
C ASN A 189 -15.18 57.48 -19.88
N GLU A 190 -14.96 56.20 -20.17
CA GLU A 190 -15.33 55.57 -21.44
C GLU A 190 -16.85 55.60 -21.64
N THR A 191 -17.63 55.18 -20.64
CA THR A 191 -19.10 55.21 -20.73
C THR A 191 -19.65 56.62 -20.91
N GLN A 192 -19.06 57.64 -20.28
CA GLN A 192 -19.40 59.03 -20.52
C GLN A 192 -19.01 59.51 -21.92
N ALA A 193 -17.85 59.09 -22.44
CA ALA A 193 -17.42 59.41 -23.79
C ALA A 193 -18.36 58.81 -24.85
N PHE A 194 -18.75 57.53 -24.69
CA PHE A 194 -19.74 56.88 -25.55
C PHE A 194 -21.11 57.57 -25.47
N ALA A 195 -21.57 57.94 -24.27
CA ALA A 195 -22.84 58.66 -24.12
C ALA A 195 -22.82 60.03 -24.81
N LYS A 196 -21.69 60.76 -24.74
CA LYS A 196 -21.51 62.02 -25.49
C LYS A 196 -21.53 61.81 -27.00
N MET A 197 -20.78 60.82 -27.50
CA MET A 197 -20.73 60.52 -28.93
C MET A 197 -22.13 60.20 -29.48
N ILE A 198 -22.90 59.37 -28.78
CA ILE A 198 -24.28 59.06 -29.16
C ILE A 198 -25.16 60.32 -29.18
N ALA A 199 -25.01 61.20 -28.19
CA ALA A 199 -25.79 62.44 -28.11
C ALA A 199 -25.43 63.43 -29.23
N ASP A 200 -24.16 63.55 -29.57
CA ASP A 200 -23.69 64.42 -30.65
C ASP A 200 -24.08 63.87 -32.02
N ASP A 201 -23.89 62.57 -32.27
CA ASP A 201 -24.35 61.90 -33.50
C ASP A 201 -25.88 62.04 -33.66
N THR A 202 -26.65 61.91 -32.57
CA THR A 202 -28.11 62.09 -32.59
C THR A 202 -28.49 63.53 -32.95
N LYS A 203 -27.78 64.53 -32.41
CA LYS A 203 -28.01 65.94 -32.78
C LYS A 203 -27.69 66.18 -34.24
N GLU A 204 -26.57 65.65 -34.73
CA GLU A 204 -26.14 65.83 -36.12
C GLU A 204 -27.15 65.20 -37.10
N ILE A 205 -27.68 64.01 -36.78
CA ILE A 205 -28.77 63.38 -37.54
C ILE A 205 -30.03 64.25 -37.55
N VAL A 206 -30.42 64.81 -36.40
CA VAL A 206 -31.60 65.69 -36.30
C VAL A 206 -31.40 67.00 -37.08
N GLU A 207 -30.17 67.52 -37.12
CA GLU A 207 -29.84 68.76 -37.83
C GLU A 207 -29.75 68.54 -39.35
N GLN A 208 -29.24 67.38 -39.78
CA GLN A 208 -29.30 66.94 -41.19
C GLN A 208 -30.74 66.70 -41.66
N GLN A 209 -31.66 66.26 -40.79
CA GLN A 209 -33.08 66.10 -41.13
C GLN A 209 -33.86 67.42 -41.21
N LYS A 210 -33.28 68.55 -40.78
CA LYS A 210 -33.89 69.89 -40.86
C LYS A 210 -33.48 70.68 -42.12
N GLN A 211 -32.53 70.18 -42.90
CA GLN A 211 -32.18 70.69 -44.24
C GLN A 211 -33.02 69.98 -45.31
#